data_AF-A0A660Y7D4-F1
#
_entry.id   AF-A0A660Y7D4-F1
#
_cell.length_a   1.000
_cell.length_b   1.000
_cell.length_c   1.000
_cell.angle_alpha   90.00
_cell.angle_beta   90.00
_cell.angle_gamma   90.00
#
_symmetry.space_group_name_H-M   'P 1'
#
loop_
_entity.id
_entity.type
_entity.pdbx_description
1 polymer ?
#
loop_
_entity_poly.entity_id
_entity_poly.type
_entity_poly.pdbx_seq_one_letter_code
_entity_poly.pdbx_strand_id
1 'polypeptide(L)'
;TARFLGVPQTFITLGGFLGAIPAKDVKISYAGEQKDAYAGVCWGLYGGLIKKHYFRRVAFFAEARYEVQAFSFSRSFDDDDLTYTNTIELLSGAAGMEIALRADLNIGFTGGFKGFGGAIQDTWESEKKEDGEKKGEKKAFAGPEVDYSGPFFGIQLIYSPPTW
;
A
#
# COMPACT_ATOMS: atom_id res chain seq x y z
N THR A 1 9.21 -16.04 -24.12
CA THR A 1 8.63 -17.27 -24.72
C THR A 1 7.32 -17.68 -24.06
N ALA A 2 7.20 -17.61 -22.73
CA ALA A 2 6.01 -18.01 -21.98
C ALA A 2 4.68 -17.32 -22.42
N ARG A 3 4.70 -16.03 -22.79
CA ARG A 3 3.51 -15.24 -23.21
C ARG A 3 2.77 -15.78 -24.45
N PHE A 4 3.45 -16.58 -25.28
CA PHE A 4 2.90 -17.10 -26.55
C PHE A 4 2.34 -18.51 -26.43
N LEU A 5 2.50 -19.17 -25.28
CA LEU A 5 2.05 -20.55 -25.11
C LEU A 5 0.56 -20.63 -24.77
N GLY A 6 -0.09 -19.52 -24.38
CA GLY A 6 -1.48 -19.53 -23.91
C GLY A 6 -1.70 -20.33 -22.61
N VAL A 7 -0.62 -20.83 -21.99
CA VAL A 7 -0.66 -21.64 -20.79
C VAL A 7 -0.69 -20.74 -19.55
N PRO A 8 -1.54 -21.02 -18.54
CA PRO A 8 -1.49 -20.35 -17.25
C PRO A 8 -0.08 -20.41 -16.63
N GLN A 9 0.41 -19.27 -16.15
CA GLN A 9 1.72 -19.14 -15.52
C GLN A 9 1.58 -18.63 -14.10
N THR A 10 2.34 -19.22 -13.18
CA THR A 10 2.40 -18.80 -11.79
C THR A 10 3.76 -18.19 -11.52
N PHE A 11 3.79 -17.04 -10.85
CA PHE A 11 5.01 -16.35 -10.45
C PHE A 11 4.95 -16.00 -8.96
N ILE A 12 6.12 -15.94 -8.33
CA ILE A 12 6.29 -15.21 -7.07
C ILE A 12 6.37 -13.73 -7.42
N THR A 13 5.66 -12.90 -6.65
CA THR A 13 5.66 -11.45 -6.82
C THR A 13 6.30 -10.77 -5.63
N LEU A 14 6.99 -9.68 -5.94
CA LEU A 14 7.38 -8.65 -5.00
C LEU A 14 7.03 -7.31 -5.64
N GLY A 15 6.34 -6.45 -4.90
CA GLY A 15 5.90 -5.17 -5.41
C GLY A 15 5.73 -4.15 -4.30
N GLY A 16 5.38 -2.94 -4.70
CA GLY A 16 5.05 -1.88 -3.79
C GLY A 16 4.08 -0.89 -4.42
N PHE A 17 3.49 -0.06 -3.57
CA PHE A 17 2.61 1.01 -4.00
C PHE A 17 2.90 2.28 -3.18
N LEU A 18 2.51 3.41 -3.75
CA LEU A 18 2.53 4.72 -3.12
C LEU A 18 1.22 5.42 -3.49
N GLY A 19 0.63 6.11 -2.52
CA GLY A 19 -0.62 6.84 -2.68
C GLY A 19 -0.76 7.95 -1.67
N ALA A 20 -1.84 8.73 -1.84
CA ALA A 20 -2.26 9.74 -0.89
C ALA A 20 -3.58 9.30 -0.26
N ILE A 21 -3.74 9.56 1.04
CA ILE A 21 -4.98 9.34 1.77
C ILE A 21 -5.61 10.70 2.05
N PRO A 22 -6.85 10.96 1.62
CA PRO A 22 -7.54 12.17 2.02
C PRO A 22 -7.77 12.15 3.53
N ALA A 23 -7.24 13.16 4.24
CA ALA A 23 -7.44 13.33 5.69
C ALA A 23 -8.80 13.99 6.00
N LYS A 24 -9.87 13.52 5.36
CA LYS A 24 -11.21 14.06 5.60
C LYS A 24 -11.64 13.69 7.03
N ASP A 25 -12.03 14.69 7.81
CA ASP A 25 -12.49 14.53 9.20
C ASP A 25 -11.43 13.95 10.17
N VAL A 26 -10.15 13.93 9.77
CA VAL A 26 -9.05 13.55 10.65
C VAL A 26 -8.54 14.80 11.36
N LYS A 27 -8.66 14.83 12.69
CA LYS A 27 -8.20 15.96 13.52
C LYS A 27 -7.11 15.50 14.46
N ILE A 28 -6.03 16.27 14.50
CA ILE A 28 -4.96 16.10 15.48
C ILE A 28 -5.19 17.12 16.60
N SER A 29 -5.13 16.64 17.84
CA SER A 29 -5.23 17.48 19.04
C SER A 29 -3.89 17.52 19.76
N TYR A 30 -3.37 18.72 20.02
CA TYR A 30 -2.12 18.94 20.72
C TYR A 30 -2.17 20.22 21.57
N ALA A 31 -1.66 20.16 22.81
CA ALA A 31 -1.59 21.30 23.73
C ALA A 31 -2.90 22.11 23.91
N GLY A 32 -4.06 21.46 23.80
CA GLY A 32 -5.38 22.11 23.91
C GLY A 32 -5.90 22.70 22.60
N GLU A 33 -5.13 22.67 21.52
CA GLU A 33 -5.57 22.99 20.17
C GLU A 33 -5.99 21.75 19.39
N GLN A 34 -6.91 21.92 18.44
CA GLN A 34 -7.35 20.88 17.52
C GLN A 34 -7.33 21.43 16.09
N LYS A 35 -6.61 20.75 15.20
CA LYS A 35 -6.44 21.15 13.81
C LYS A 35 -6.68 19.97 12.87
N ASP A 36 -7.21 20.23 11.68
CA ASP A 36 -7.40 19.20 10.66
C ASP A 36 -6.03 18.70 10.17
N ALA A 37 -5.85 17.38 10.06
CA ALA A 37 -4.61 16.81 9.57
C ALA A 37 -4.37 17.14 8.10
N TYR A 38 -3.11 17.20 7.69
CA TYR A 38 -2.76 17.27 6.29
C TYR A 38 -3.09 15.96 5.58
N ALA A 39 -3.27 16.02 4.25
CA ALA A 39 -3.44 14.83 3.43
C ALA A 39 -2.30 13.84 3.72
N GLY A 40 -2.67 12.61 4.03
CA GLY A 40 -1.73 11.59 4.40
C GLY A 40 -1.04 10.97 3.20
N VAL A 41 0.11 10.37 3.43
CA VAL A 41 0.78 9.51 2.44
C VAL A 41 0.62 8.07 2.90
N CYS A 42 0.29 7.18 1.97
CA CYS A 42 0.36 5.75 2.18
C CYS A 42 1.36 5.12 1.24
N TRP A 43 2.12 4.18 1.77
CA TRP A 43 3.00 3.34 0.97
C TRP A 43 2.88 1.92 1.48
N GLY A 44 3.31 0.97 0.67
CA GLY A 44 3.40 -0.39 1.11
C GLY A 44 4.24 -1.24 0.20
N LEU A 45 4.67 -2.36 0.75
CA LEU A 45 5.35 -3.44 0.06
C LEU A 45 4.47 -4.67 0.15
N TYR A 46 4.52 -5.51 -0.87
CA TYR A 46 3.80 -6.77 -0.84
C TYR A 46 4.60 -7.88 -1.51
N GLY A 47 4.44 -9.08 -0.98
CA GLY A 47 4.93 -10.33 -1.56
C GLY A 47 3.77 -11.28 -1.78
N GLY A 48 3.84 -12.10 -2.83
CA GLY A 48 2.70 -12.94 -3.15
C GLY A 48 2.92 -13.98 -4.23
N LEU A 49 1.80 -14.59 -4.63
CA LEU A 49 1.70 -15.52 -5.74
C LEU A 49 0.70 -14.96 -6.74
N ILE A 50 1.18 -14.70 -7.96
CA ILE A 50 0.34 -14.27 -9.08
C ILE A 50 0.18 -15.39 -10.09
N LYS A 51 -1.05 -15.63 -10.52
CA LYS A 51 -1.37 -16.51 -11.63
C LYS A 51 -1.86 -15.67 -12.79
N LYS A 52 -1.20 -15.80 -13.94
CA LYS A 52 -1.50 -15.06 -15.18
C LYS A 52 -1.96 -16.01 -16.27
N HIS A 53 -2.95 -15.60 -17.05
CA HIS A 53 -3.40 -16.31 -18.24
C HIS A 53 -3.37 -15.35 -19.44
N TYR A 54 -2.53 -15.67 -20.42
CA TYR A 54 -2.25 -14.81 -21.58
C TYR A 54 -3.11 -15.19 -22.79
N PHE A 55 -3.81 -14.20 -23.33
CA PHE A 55 -4.44 -14.21 -24.64
C PHE A 55 -3.69 -13.23 -25.55
N ARG A 56 -2.67 -13.73 -26.25
CA ARG A 56 -1.74 -12.90 -27.03
C ARG A 56 -1.07 -11.83 -26.16
N ARG A 57 -1.42 -10.55 -26.36
CA ARG A 57 -0.84 -9.41 -25.63
C ARG A 57 -1.61 -9.05 -24.38
N VAL A 58 -2.81 -9.58 -24.18
CA VAL A 58 -3.63 -9.32 -23.00
C VAL A 58 -3.45 -10.47 -22.02
N ALA A 59 -3.30 -10.17 -20.74
CA ALA A 59 -3.28 -11.16 -19.68
C ALA A 59 -4.31 -10.82 -18.62
N PHE A 60 -5.04 -11.83 -18.16
CA PHE A 60 -5.80 -11.73 -16.92
C PHE A 60 -4.97 -12.33 -15.80
N PHE A 61 -5.06 -11.76 -14.61
CA PHE A 61 -4.36 -12.27 -13.46
C PHE A 61 -5.23 -12.31 -12.21
N ALA A 62 -4.85 -13.20 -11.30
CA ALA A 62 -5.28 -13.22 -9.93
C ALA A 62 -4.04 -13.36 -9.04
N GLU A 63 -4.02 -12.69 -7.89
CA GLU A 63 -2.88 -12.61 -7.00
C GLU A 63 -3.33 -12.68 -5.55
N ALA A 64 -2.67 -13.52 -4.76
CA ALA A 64 -2.78 -13.52 -3.31
C ALA A 64 -1.52 -12.87 -2.73
N ARG A 65 -1.68 -11.94 -1.79
CA ARG A 65 -0.61 -11.09 -1.28
C ARG A 65 -0.60 -11.09 0.25
N TYR A 66 0.61 -11.00 0.79
CA TYR A 66 0.88 -10.49 2.12
C TYR A 66 1.45 -9.08 1.95
N GLU A 67 0.85 -8.10 2.62
CA GLU A 67 1.18 -6.69 2.47
C GLU A 67 1.63 -6.09 3.80
N VAL A 68 2.69 -5.29 3.76
CA VAL A 68 3.07 -4.36 4.82
C VAL A 68 2.77 -2.96 4.30
N GLN A 69 1.90 -2.23 4.99
CA GLN A 69 1.46 -0.91 4.57
C GLN A 69 1.69 0.05 5.71
N ALA A 70 2.15 1.25 5.39
CA ALA A 70 2.17 2.34 6.34
C ALA A 70 1.38 3.51 5.77
N PHE A 71 0.55 4.11 6.61
CA PHE A 71 -0.02 5.42 6.33
C PHE A 71 0.35 6.40 7.41
N SER A 72 0.54 7.64 6.98
CA SER A 72 0.94 8.73 7.87
C SER A 72 0.08 9.94 7.63
N PHE A 73 -0.29 10.64 8.69
CA PHE A 73 -0.92 11.94 8.66
C PHE A 73 -0.20 12.85 9.65
N SER A 74 -0.04 14.11 9.29
CA SER A 74 0.75 15.06 10.07
C SER A 74 0.04 16.40 10.23
N ARG A 75 0.46 17.15 11.25
CA ARG A 75 0.03 18.54 11.47
C ARG A 75 1.07 19.31 12.26
N SER A 76 1.20 20.59 11.92
CA SER A 76 2.06 21.56 12.61
C SER A 76 1.26 22.40 13.62
N PHE A 77 1.86 22.64 14.78
CA PHE A 77 1.37 23.50 15.86
C PHE A 77 2.49 24.44 16.29
N ASP A 78 2.40 25.71 15.90
CA ASP A 78 3.38 26.78 16.17
C ASP A 78 4.85 26.34 16.01
N ASP A 79 5.45 25.77 17.06
CA ASP A 79 6.86 25.34 17.09
C ASP A 79 7.07 23.81 16.97
N ASP A 80 5.99 23.02 16.84
CA ASP A 80 6.03 21.56 16.85
C ASP A 80 5.35 20.93 15.62
N ASP A 81 6.03 19.97 14.99
CA ASP A 81 5.49 19.11 13.95
C ASP A 81 5.11 17.74 14.53
N LEU A 82 3.84 17.38 14.44
CA LEU A 82 3.32 16.11 14.94
C LEU A 82 2.91 15.21 13.78
N THR A 83 3.50 14.02 13.70
CA THR A 83 3.18 13.00 12.68
C THR A 83 2.71 11.74 13.36
N TYR A 84 1.59 11.19 12.92
CA TYR A 84 1.11 9.88 13.32
C TYR A 84 1.29 8.93 12.16
N THR A 85 1.92 7.79 12.42
CA THR A 85 2.10 6.72 11.46
C THR A 85 1.44 5.47 12.00
N ASN A 86 0.64 4.85 11.15
CA ASN A 86 0.13 3.51 11.38
C ASN A 86 0.78 2.55 10.38
N THR A 87 1.30 1.45 10.88
CA THR A 87 1.86 0.36 10.08
C THR A 87 1.03 -0.89 10.31
N ILE A 88 0.53 -1.46 9.22
CA ILE A 88 -0.30 -2.66 9.23
C ILE A 88 0.29 -3.76 8.37
N GLU A 89 0.12 -4.98 8.85
CA GLU A 89 0.37 -6.20 8.09
C GLU A 89 -0.97 -6.88 7.81
N LEU A 90 -1.24 -7.26 6.56
CA LEU A 90 -2.50 -7.90 6.20
C LEU A 90 -2.38 -8.81 4.98
N LEU A 91 -3.39 -9.67 4.81
CA LEU A 91 -3.59 -10.42 3.58
C LEU A 91 -4.52 -9.67 2.64
N SER A 92 -4.18 -9.72 1.36
CA SER A 92 -5.02 -9.16 0.30
C SER A 92 -5.12 -10.12 -0.89
N GLY A 93 -6.14 -9.88 -1.70
CA GLY A 93 -6.38 -10.58 -2.95
C GLY A 93 -6.63 -9.56 -4.04
N ALA A 94 -6.00 -9.75 -5.19
CA ALA A 94 -6.12 -8.87 -6.34
C ALA A 94 -6.43 -9.65 -7.60
N ALA A 95 -7.13 -9.02 -8.53
CA ALA A 95 -7.30 -9.52 -9.88
C ALA A 95 -7.31 -8.36 -10.85
N GLY A 96 -7.07 -8.64 -12.13
CA GLY A 96 -7.10 -7.59 -13.12
C GLY A 96 -6.67 -8.03 -14.50
N MET A 97 -6.35 -7.01 -15.29
CA MET A 97 -5.98 -7.16 -16.69
C MET A 97 -4.71 -6.37 -16.98
N GLU A 98 -3.81 -6.99 -17.71
CA GLU A 98 -2.54 -6.44 -18.15
C GLU A 98 -2.41 -6.49 -19.67
N ILE A 99 -1.67 -5.54 -20.24
CA ILE A 99 -1.24 -5.50 -21.62
C ILE A 99 0.29 -5.59 -21.66
N ALA A 100 0.80 -6.54 -22.43
CA ALA A 100 2.22 -6.73 -22.67
C ALA A 100 2.78 -5.61 -23.55
N LEU A 101 3.64 -4.77 -22.96
CA LEU A 101 4.39 -3.73 -23.66
C LEU A 101 5.64 -4.30 -24.35
N ARG A 102 6.32 -5.25 -23.67
CA ARG A 102 7.52 -5.94 -24.16
C ARG A 102 7.43 -7.44 -23.88
N ALA A 103 8.55 -8.18 -23.93
CA ALA A 103 8.60 -9.61 -23.59
C ALA A 103 8.69 -9.87 -22.09
N ASP A 104 8.93 -8.83 -21.31
CA ASP A 104 9.20 -8.82 -19.88
C ASP A 104 8.40 -7.73 -19.14
N LEU A 105 7.82 -6.75 -19.85
CA LEU A 105 7.10 -5.63 -19.26
C LEU A 105 5.61 -5.63 -19.61
N ASN A 106 4.76 -5.43 -18.60
CA ASN A 106 3.32 -5.31 -18.69
C ASN A 106 2.82 -4.04 -17.98
N ILE A 107 1.75 -3.43 -18.49
CA ILE A 107 0.99 -2.40 -17.78
C ILE A 107 -0.47 -2.84 -17.65
N GLY A 108 -1.13 -2.55 -16.54
CA GLY A 108 -2.48 -3.04 -16.33
C GLY A 108 -3.26 -2.29 -15.28
N PHE A 109 -4.53 -2.67 -15.17
CA PHE A 109 -5.43 -2.26 -14.10
C PHE A 109 -5.57 -3.41 -13.11
N THR A 110 -5.56 -3.08 -11.83
CA THR A 110 -5.74 -4.01 -10.73
C THR A 110 -6.90 -3.54 -9.86
N GLY A 111 -7.71 -4.51 -9.42
CA GLY A 111 -8.74 -4.32 -8.41
C GLY A 111 -8.62 -5.44 -7.40
N GLY A 112 -8.88 -5.16 -6.13
CA GLY A 112 -8.74 -6.17 -5.10
C GLY A 112 -9.42 -5.80 -3.81
N PHE A 113 -9.22 -6.65 -2.81
CA PHE A 113 -9.73 -6.47 -1.45
C PHE A 113 -8.62 -6.76 -0.44
N LYS A 114 -8.50 -5.91 0.58
CA LYS A 114 -7.54 -6.03 1.69
C LYS A 114 -8.24 -6.43 2.96
N GLY A 115 -7.49 -6.98 3.91
CA GLY A 115 -7.99 -7.27 5.26
C GLY A 115 -8.72 -8.61 5.39
N PHE A 116 -8.36 -9.62 4.59
CA PHE A 116 -8.92 -10.97 4.77
C PHE A 116 -8.50 -11.52 6.15
N GLY A 117 -9.44 -11.56 7.09
CA GLY A 117 -9.16 -11.97 8.46
C GLY A 117 -8.64 -10.85 9.37
N GLY A 118 -8.77 -9.59 8.96
CA GLY A 118 -8.30 -8.42 9.71
C GLY A 118 -6.82 -8.10 9.52
N ALA A 119 -6.33 -7.12 10.28
CA ALA A 119 -4.90 -6.85 10.37
C ALA A 119 -4.22 -7.96 11.18
N ILE A 120 -3.13 -8.51 10.64
CA ILE A 120 -2.25 -9.46 11.32
C ILE A 120 -1.48 -8.75 12.43
N GLN A 121 -0.98 -7.55 12.10
CA GLN A 121 -0.30 -6.66 13.03
C GLN A 121 -0.74 -5.23 12.75
N ASP A 122 -0.92 -4.46 13.83
CA ASP A 122 -1.28 -3.05 13.81
C ASP A 122 -0.35 -2.31 14.80
N THR A 123 0.45 -1.38 14.31
CA THR A 123 1.39 -0.60 15.12
C THR A 123 1.21 0.88 14.85
N TRP A 124 0.99 1.64 15.94
CA TRP A 124 0.85 3.09 15.90
C TRP A 124 2.06 3.76 16.55
N GLU A 125 2.61 4.73 15.84
CA GLU A 125 3.71 5.57 16.30
C GLU A 125 3.37 7.05 16.11
N SER A 126 3.72 7.87 17.08
CA SER A 126 3.74 9.32 16.96
C SER A 126 5.18 9.80 16.90
N GLU A 127 5.50 10.71 15.99
CA GLU A 127 6.76 11.43 15.93
C GLU A 127 6.50 12.92 16.18
N LYS A 128 7.13 13.48 17.21
CA LYS A 128 7.11 14.92 17.53
C LYS A 128 8.46 15.52 17.15
N LYS A 129 8.49 16.54 16.30
CA LYS A 129 9.69 17.33 15.98
C LYS A 129 9.52 18.74 16.48
N GLU A 130 10.48 19.23 17.27
CA GLU A 130 10.52 20.64 17.67
C GLU A 130 11.19 21.49 16.57
N ASP A 131 10.91 22.79 16.54
CA ASP A 131 11.43 23.68 15.50
C ASP A 131 12.97 23.63 15.41
N GLY A 132 13.47 23.48 14.18
CA GLY A 132 14.89 23.33 13.89
C GLY A 132 15.48 21.93 14.13
N GLU A 133 14.73 20.97 14.68
CA GLU A 133 15.22 19.60 14.87
C GLU A 133 15.18 18.75 13.60
N LYS A 134 16.24 17.98 13.38
CA LYS A 134 16.31 17.04 12.24
C LYS A 134 15.63 15.70 12.51
N LYS A 135 15.40 15.34 13.78
CA LYS A 135 14.82 14.04 14.20
C LYS A 135 13.88 14.29 15.36
N GLY A 136 12.67 13.73 15.26
CA GLY A 136 11.69 13.85 16.32
C GLY A 136 11.75 12.70 17.33
N GLU A 137 11.17 12.94 18.50
CA GLU A 137 10.92 11.89 19.49
C GLU A 137 9.81 10.97 18.98
N LYS A 138 10.10 9.66 18.91
CA LYS A 138 9.13 8.64 18.50
C LYS A 138 8.58 7.91 19.72
N LYS A 139 7.26 7.74 19.73
CA LYS A 139 6.55 7.01 20.79
C LYS A 139 5.50 6.08 20.21
N ALA A 140 5.58 4.80 20.57
CA ALA A 140 4.53 3.83 20.28
C ALA A 140 3.34 4.05 21.23
N PHE A 141 2.13 3.89 20.72
CA PHE A 141 0.91 4.01 21.51
C PHE A 141 -0.18 3.06 21.01
N ALA A 142 -1.22 2.83 21.82
CA ALA A 142 -2.42 2.13 21.36
C ALA A 142 -3.26 3.10 20.52
N GLY A 143 -3.32 2.85 19.21
CA GLY A 143 -4.09 3.67 18.29
C GLY A 143 -5.60 3.44 18.36
N PRO A 144 -6.38 4.19 17.56
CA PRO A 144 -7.80 3.95 17.42
C PRO A 144 -8.06 2.58 16.79
N GLU A 145 -9.25 2.04 17.03
CA GLU A 145 -9.74 0.87 16.29
C GLU A 145 -10.10 1.31 14.87
N VAL A 146 -9.46 0.68 13.87
CA VAL A 146 -9.65 0.99 12.46
C VAL A 146 -9.99 -0.30 11.71
N ASP A 147 -11.04 -0.25 10.89
CA ASP A 147 -11.31 -1.31 9.92
C ASP A 147 -10.44 -1.10 8.67
N TYR A 148 -9.45 -1.97 8.50
CA TYR A 148 -8.54 -1.96 7.36
C TYR A 148 -9.06 -2.77 6.16
N SER A 149 -10.27 -3.30 6.27
CA SER A 149 -10.89 -4.11 5.22
C SER A 149 -11.48 -3.20 4.16
N GLY A 150 -11.20 -3.48 2.89
CA GLY A 150 -11.79 -2.68 1.84
C GLY A 150 -11.28 -2.95 0.45
N PRO A 151 -12.03 -2.46 -0.56
CA PRO A 151 -11.60 -2.55 -1.95
C PRO A 151 -10.44 -1.59 -2.22
N PHE A 152 -9.59 -1.98 -3.16
CA PHE A 152 -8.60 -1.07 -3.74
C PHE A 152 -8.56 -1.22 -5.26
N PHE A 153 -8.12 -0.16 -5.94
CA PHE A 153 -7.96 -0.12 -7.38
C PHE A 153 -6.66 0.60 -7.72
N GLY A 154 -6.05 0.23 -8.84
CA GLY A 154 -4.81 0.88 -9.25
C GLY A 154 -4.41 0.57 -10.69
N ILE A 155 -3.42 1.33 -11.14
CA ILE A 155 -2.66 1.04 -12.36
C ILE A 155 -1.33 0.46 -11.91
N GLN A 156 -0.90 -0.64 -12.52
CA GLN A 156 0.33 -1.33 -12.16
C GLN A 156 1.25 -1.50 -13.37
N LEU A 157 2.55 -1.41 -13.12
CA LEU A 157 3.60 -1.77 -14.06
C LEU A 157 4.30 -3.01 -13.51
N ILE A 158 4.32 -4.09 -14.29
CA ILE A 158 4.91 -5.37 -13.86
C ILE A 158 6.02 -5.77 -14.80
N TYR A 159 7.18 -5.97 -14.21
CA TYR A 159 8.31 -6.63 -14.84
C TYR A 159 8.30 -8.12 -14.46
N SER A 160 8.26 -9.00 -15.45
CA SER A 160 8.34 -10.44 -15.32
C SER A 160 9.53 -10.93 -16.14
N PRO A 161 10.70 -11.16 -15.52
CA PRO A 161 11.89 -11.54 -16.26
C PRO A 161 11.66 -12.84 -17.04
N PRO A 162 12.32 -13.01 -18.20
CA PRO A 162 12.25 -14.26 -18.93
C PRO A 162 12.77 -15.40 -18.05
N THR A 163 11.95 -16.41 -17.81
CA THR A 163 12.43 -17.69 -17.28
C THR A 163 13.09 -18.45 -18.42
N TRP A 164 14.34 -18.85 -18.21
CA TRP A 164 15.18 -19.57 -19.17
C TRP A 164 14.78 -21.04 -19.21
#